data_AF-A0A6A5WAB9-F1
#
_entry.id   AF-A0A6A5WAB9-F1
#
_cell.length_a   1.000
_cell.length_b   1.000
_cell.length_c   1.000
_cell.angle_alpha   90.00
_cell.angle_beta   90.00
_cell.angle_gamma   90.00
#
_symmetry.space_group_name_H-M   'P 1'
#
loop_
_entity.id
_entity.type
_entity.pdbx_description
1 polymer ?
#
loop_
_entity_poly.entity_id
_entity_poly.type
_entity_poly.pdbx_seq_one_letter_code
_entity_poly.pdbx_strand_id
1 'polypeptide(L)'
;MSRKISVAEKDQMIQALRSHHINTLVELRRVEKVFATLGSPDVTEPMTAAWSYYVNSHGLLTEVRGLTKNYPFSSECLDEAKNRVYSDPNSNRSWNFCWLVLSKIQNDQLIPYYAQYQASQPAMWGGNTPTADGVTKLTNAFIAEWNYAIGQMLRHWDQPPTR
;
A
#
# COMPACT_ATOMS: atom_id res chain seq x y z
N MET A 1 18.96 16.91 19.30
CA MET A 1 20.25 16.51 18.67
C MET A 1 19.98 15.29 17.81
N SER A 2 20.15 15.39 16.48
CA SER A 2 20.02 14.23 15.58
C SER A 2 21.26 13.36 15.72
N ARG A 3 21.10 12.08 16.10
CA ARG A 3 22.20 11.12 16.16
C ARG A 3 22.73 10.91 14.74
N LYS A 4 24.00 11.22 14.50
CA LYS A 4 24.65 10.90 13.21
C LYS A 4 24.72 9.39 13.06
N ILE A 5 24.20 8.88 11.96
CA ILE A 5 24.22 7.47 11.62
C ILE A 5 25.61 7.13 11.09
N SER A 6 26.20 6.06 11.61
CA SER A 6 27.49 5.55 11.15
C SER A 6 27.37 4.83 9.80
N VAL A 7 28.48 4.70 9.09
CA VAL A 7 28.54 3.93 7.83
C VAL A 7 28.12 2.47 8.06
N ALA A 8 28.55 1.87 9.17
CA ALA A 8 28.17 0.51 9.53
C ALA A 8 26.66 0.34 9.75
N GLU A 9 26.01 1.28 10.46
CA GLU A 9 24.55 1.27 10.65
C GLU A 9 23.81 1.42 9.31
N LYS A 10 24.31 2.28 8.40
CA LYS A 10 23.75 2.44 7.04
C LYS A 10 23.84 1.12 6.26
N ASP A 11 25.01 0.49 6.26
CA ASP A 11 25.23 -0.75 5.50
C ASP A 11 24.38 -1.90 6.05
N GLN A 12 24.21 -1.99 7.38
CA GLN A 12 23.29 -2.94 7.99
C GLN A 12 21.84 -2.74 7.54
N MET A 13 21.36 -1.50 7.47
CA MET A 13 20.01 -1.22 6.96
C MET A 13 19.86 -1.61 5.49
N ILE A 14 20.86 -1.33 4.65
CA ILE A 14 20.86 -1.74 3.24
C ILE A 14 20.77 -3.26 3.11
N GLN A 15 21.55 -4.00 3.90
CA GLN A 15 21.51 -5.47 3.88
C GLN A 15 20.17 -6.02 4.39
N ALA A 16 19.58 -5.40 5.40
CA ALA A 16 18.26 -5.79 5.92
C ALA A 16 17.13 -5.58 4.88
N LEU A 17 17.22 -4.51 4.07
CA LEU A 17 16.29 -4.27 2.96
C LEU A 17 16.46 -5.31 1.84
N ARG A 18 17.70 -5.58 1.43
CA ARG A 18 18.03 -6.52 0.35
C ARG A 18 17.69 -7.97 0.69
N SER A 19 17.83 -8.33 1.96
CA SER A 19 17.47 -9.66 2.46
C SER A 19 15.98 -9.79 2.82
N HIS A 20 15.17 -8.74 2.61
CA HIS A 20 13.74 -8.70 2.92
C HIS A 20 13.39 -9.01 4.38
N HIS A 21 14.35 -8.86 5.30
CA HIS A 21 14.09 -8.99 6.74
C HIS A 21 13.20 -7.86 7.26
N ILE A 22 13.30 -6.69 6.64
CA ILE A 22 12.41 -5.55 6.86
C ILE A 22 11.29 -5.63 5.81
N ASN A 23 10.09 -6.01 6.24
CA ASN A 23 8.98 -6.28 5.32
C ASN A 23 7.63 -5.75 5.81
N THR A 24 7.62 -4.86 6.82
CA THR A 24 6.41 -4.16 7.26
C THR A 24 6.42 -2.69 6.82
N LEU A 25 5.24 -2.10 6.65
CA LEU A 25 5.09 -0.68 6.31
C LEU A 25 5.85 0.22 7.29
N VAL A 26 5.70 -0.03 8.60
CA VAL A 26 6.27 0.80 9.66
C VAL A 26 7.80 0.77 9.62
N GLU A 27 8.40 -0.40 9.47
CA GLU A 27 9.85 -0.52 9.45
C GLU A 27 10.45 0.06 8.17
N LEU A 28 9.83 -0.19 7.01
CA LEU A 28 10.25 0.42 5.74
C LEU A 28 10.18 1.96 5.82
N ARG A 29 9.10 2.51 6.39
CA ARG A 29 8.99 3.97 6.64
C ARG A 29 10.06 4.48 7.59
N ARG A 30 10.41 3.72 8.62
CA ARG A 30 11.47 4.09 9.56
C ARG A 30 12.82 4.22 8.84
N VAL A 31 13.16 3.24 8.01
CA VAL A 31 14.41 3.24 7.22
C VAL A 31 14.40 4.36 6.18
N GLU A 32 13.28 4.58 5.49
CA GLU A 32 13.13 5.70 4.55
C GLU A 32 13.36 7.06 5.21
N LYS A 33 12.75 7.33 6.37
CA LYS A 33 12.96 8.58 7.11
C LYS A 33 14.43 8.77 7.49
N VAL A 34 15.09 7.68 7.88
CA VAL A 34 16.54 7.67 8.16
C VAL A 34 17.35 8.02 6.91
N PHE A 35 17.11 7.32 5.79
CA PHE A 35 17.82 7.52 4.53
C PHE A 35 17.62 8.92 3.95
N ALA A 36 16.43 9.51 4.10
CA ALA A 36 16.16 10.87 3.68
C ALA A 36 17.06 11.91 4.40
N THR A 37 17.48 11.64 5.65
CA THR A 37 18.42 12.53 6.37
C THR A 37 19.88 12.36 5.94
N LEU A 38 20.23 11.22 5.32
CA LEU A 38 21.58 10.96 4.83
C LEU A 38 21.83 11.62 3.48
N GLY A 39 20.81 11.69 2.61
CA GLY A 39 20.94 12.26 1.27
C GLY A 39 21.92 11.53 0.35
N SER A 40 22.30 10.28 0.70
CA SER A 40 23.30 9.49 -0.02
C SER A 40 22.64 8.71 -1.16
N PRO A 41 23.15 8.75 -2.40
CA PRO A 41 22.47 8.14 -3.55
C PRO A 41 22.45 6.60 -3.51
N ASP A 42 23.41 5.98 -2.83
CA ASP A 42 23.51 4.52 -2.69
C ASP A 42 22.37 3.87 -1.90
N VAL A 43 21.55 4.66 -1.19
CA VAL A 43 20.39 4.16 -0.44
C VAL A 43 19.09 4.15 -1.26
N THR A 44 19.07 4.81 -2.43
CA THR A 44 17.85 4.98 -3.23
C THR A 44 17.42 3.66 -3.89
N GLU A 45 18.37 2.93 -4.49
CA GLU A 45 18.09 1.64 -5.14
C GLU A 45 17.58 0.59 -4.14
N PRO A 46 18.25 0.32 -3.00
CA PRO A 46 17.77 -0.66 -2.03
C PRO A 46 16.39 -0.32 -1.47
N MET A 47 16.12 0.97 -1.23
CA MET A 47 14.83 1.40 -0.69
C MET A 47 13.70 1.27 -1.72
N THR A 48 13.96 1.60 -2.99
CA THR A 48 12.99 1.44 -4.09
C THR A 48 12.66 -0.04 -4.32
N ALA A 49 13.70 -0.90 -4.32
CA ALA A 49 13.54 -2.34 -4.45
C ALA A 49 12.73 -2.94 -3.29
N ALA A 50 12.98 -2.50 -2.05
CA ALA A 50 12.25 -2.99 -0.88
C ALA A 50 10.76 -2.61 -0.90
N TRP A 51 10.42 -1.39 -1.31
CA TRP A 51 9.01 -1.01 -1.50
C TRP A 51 8.33 -1.82 -2.60
N SER A 52 9.04 -2.03 -3.71
CA SER A 52 8.53 -2.84 -4.81
C SER A 52 8.28 -4.28 -4.36
N TYR A 53 9.20 -4.86 -3.59
CA TYR A 53 9.03 -6.18 -3.01
C TYR A 53 7.82 -6.23 -2.08
N TYR A 54 7.74 -5.35 -1.08
CA TYR A 54 6.64 -5.30 -0.10
C TYR A 54 5.25 -5.28 -0.74
N VAL A 55 5.08 -4.52 -1.83
CA VAL A 55 3.81 -4.40 -2.54
C VAL A 55 3.52 -5.64 -3.40
N ASN A 56 4.54 -6.18 -4.09
CA ASN A 56 4.36 -7.30 -5.01
C ASN A 56 4.35 -8.66 -4.29
N SER A 57 4.94 -8.78 -3.10
CA SER A 57 5.05 -10.02 -2.30
C SER A 57 3.90 -10.18 -1.29
N HIS A 58 2.74 -9.59 -1.54
CA HIS A 58 1.55 -9.61 -0.67
C HIS A 58 1.69 -8.92 0.71
N GLY A 59 2.81 -8.27 1.03
CA GLY A 59 3.00 -7.56 2.30
C GLY A 59 1.93 -6.48 2.49
N LEU A 60 1.78 -5.61 1.48
CA LEU A 60 0.76 -4.56 1.51
C LEU A 60 -0.66 -5.11 1.65
N LEU A 61 -1.04 -6.12 0.86
CA LEU A 61 -2.38 -6.70 0.94
C LEU A 61 -2.66 -7.29 2.32
N THR A 62 -1.67 -7.94 2.92
CA THR A 62 -1.77 -8.55 4.25
C THR A 62 -2.03 -7.48 5.31
N GLU A 63 -1.27 -6.38 5.31
CA GLU A 63 -1.46 -5.30 6.27
C GLU A 63 -2.80 -4.58 6.09
N VAL A 64 -3.23 -4.30 4.84
CA VAL A 64 -4.55 -3.70 4.59
C VAL A 64 -5.69 -4.64 5.06
N ARG A 65 -5.54 -5.96 4.86
CA ARG A 65 -6.48 -6.96 5.39
C ARG A 65 -6.48 -7.04 6.91
N GLY A 66 -5.34 -6.75 7.54
CA GLY A 66 -5.25 -6.57 8.99
C GLY A 66 -6.13 -5.43 9.53
N LEU A 67 -6.39 -4.40 8.70
CA LEU A 67 -7.26 -3.26 9.03
C LEU A 67 -8.72 -3.43 8.57
N THR A 68 -9.01 -4.40 7.71
CA THR A 68 -10.32 -4.64 7.09
C THR A 68 -10.89 -6.01 7.50
N LYS A 69 -10.93 -6.27 8.81
CA LYS A 69 -11.24 -7.62 9.32
C LYS A 69 -12.69 -8.02 9.12
N ASN A 70 -13.61 -7.06 9.11
CA ASN A 70 -15.03 -7.35 8.92
C ASN A 70 -15.35 -7.60 7.46
N TYR A 71 -14.68 -6.86 6.58
CA TYR A 71 -14.88 -6.86 5.16
C TYR A 71 -13.51 -6.86 4.43
N PRO A 72 -12.85 -8.02 4.28
CA PRO A 72 -11.49 -8.11 3.76
C PRO A 72 -11.28 -7.37 2.44
N PHE A 73 -10.22 -6.56 2.38
CA PHE A 73 -9.88 -5.77 1.20
C PHE A 73 -9.66 -6.63 -0.05
N SER A 74 -10.19 -6.16 -1.18
CA SER A 74 -10.09 -6.81 -2.48
C SER A 74 -8.66 -6.84 -3.01
N SER A 75 -8.17 -8.02 -3.38
CA SER A 75 -6.90 -8.15 -4.11
C SER A 75 -6.98 -7.54 -5.50
N GLU A 76 -8.13 -7.65 -6.17
CA GLU A 76 -8.34 -7.10 -7.53
C GLU A 76 -8.25 -5.57 -7.54
N CYS A 77 -8.78 -4.91 -6.50
CA CYS A 77 -8.64 -3.47 -6.32
C CYS A 77 -7.15 -3.05 -6.21
N LEU A 78 -6.36 -3.84 -5.48
CA LEU A 78 -4.93 -3.59 -5.32
C LEU A 78 -4.14 -3.89 -6.61
N ASP A 79 -4.49 -4.97 -7.33
CA ASP A 79 -3.89 -5.34 -8.61
C ASP A 79 -4.15 -4.29 -9.69
N GLU A 80 -5.37 -3.77 -9.77
CA GLU A 80 -5.70 -2.67 -10.67
C GLU A 80 -4.91 -1.41 -10.36
N ALA A 81 -4.79 -1.05 -9.07
CA ALA A 81 -3.98 0.10 -8.67
C ALA A 81 -2.50 -0.07 -9.07
N LYS A 82 -1.93 -1.27 -8.88
CA LYS A 82 -0.56 -1.60 -9.35
C LYS A 82 -0.45 -1.41 -10.86
N ASN A 83 -1.37 -1.96 -11.65
CA ASN A 83 -1.37 -1.83 -13.10
C ASN A 83 -1.43 -0.37 -13.56
N ARG A 84 -2.25 0.44 -12.89
CA ARG A 84 -2.35 1.89 -13.17
C ARG A 84 -1.08 2.64 -12.85
N VAL A 85 -0.36 2.29 -11.77
CA VAL A 85 0.95 2.88 -11.48
C VAL A 85 1.96 2.49 -12.57
N TYR A 86 2.00 1.21 -12.98
CA TYR A 86 2.94 0.79 -14.04
C TYR A 86 2.62 1.43 -15.41
N SER A 87 1.35 1.71 -15.68
CA SER A 87 0.90 2.28 -16.96
C SER A 87 0.92 3.81 -16.99
N ASP A 88 1.10 4.48 -15.85
CA ASP A 88 1.10 5.94 -15.77
C ASP A 88 2.49 6.49 -16.11
N PRO A 89 2.66 7.22 -17.23
CA PRO A 89 3.94 7.81 -17.61
C PRO A 89 4.45 8.83 -16.58
N ASN A 90 3.57 9.34 -15.70
CA ASN A 90 3.93 10.23 -14.60
C ASN A 90 4.32 9.50 -13.31
N SER A 91 4.24 8.16 -13.23
CA SER A 91 4.62 7.41 -12.02
C SER A 91 6.11 7.51 -11.67
N ASN A 92 6.93 8.04 -12.58
CA ASN A 92 8.32 8.43 -12.30
C ASN A 92 8.47 9.57 -11.25
N ARG A 93 7.37 10.20 -10.82
CA ARG A 93 7.38 11.31 -9.84
C ARG A 93 7.69 10.87 -8.40
N SER A 94 7.53 9.58 -8.08
CA SER A 94 7.91 9.03 -6.77
C SER A 94 8.64 7.72 -6.95
N TRP A 95 9.65 7.51 -6.12
CA TRP A 95 10.36 6.23 -6.01
C TRP A 95 9.62 5.26 -5.05
N ASN A 96 8.59 5.74 -4.34
CA ASN A 96 7.85 4.96 -3.36
C ASN A 96 6.62 4.30 -4.00
N PHE A 97 6.82 3.07 -4.49
CA PHE A 97 5.77 2.30 -5.18
C PHE A 97 4.54 2.06 -4.29
N CYS A 98 4.73 1.82 -2.99
CA CYS A 98 3.62 1.61 -2.04
C CYS A 98 2.72 2.84 -1.94
N TRP A 99 3.31 4.01 -1.74
CA TRP A 99 2.56 5.27 -1.70
C TRP A 99 1.81 5.52 -3.01
N LEU A 100 2.46 5.33 -4.16
CA LEU A 100 1.83 5.50 -5.47
C LEU A 100 0.59 4.60 -5.64
N VAL A 101 0.69 3.33 -5.25
CA VAL A 101 -0.43 2.38 -5.32
C VAL A 101 -1.58 2.83 -4.41
N LEU A 102 -1.30 3.17 -3.15
CA LEU A 102 -2.32 3.66 -2.22
C LEU A 102 -2.99 4.95 -2.71
N SER A 103 -2.20 5.89 -3.25
CA SER A 103 -2.71 7.12 -3.83
C SER A 103 -3.54 6.88 -5.08
N LYS A 104 -3.20 5.92 -5.94
CA LYS A 104 -4.04 5.54 -7.08
C LYS A 104 -5.38 4.97 -6.63
N ILE A 105 -5.40 4.10 -5.62
CA ILE A 105 -6.66 3.58 -5.05
C ILE A 105 -7.59 4.73 -4.64
N GLN A 106 -7.04 5.73 -3.94
CA GLN A 106 -7.80 6.88 -3.45
C GLN A 106 -8.20 7.86 -4.57
N ASN A 107 -7.25 8.29 -5.39
CA ASN A 107 -7.47 9.35 -6.38
C ASN A 107 -8.32 8.89 -7.55
N ASP A 108 -8.15 7.64 -7.98
CA ASP A 108 -8.91 7.09 -9.10
C ASP A 108 -10.26 6.49 -8.65
N GLN A 109 -10.60 6.62 -7.36
CA GLN A 109 -11.86 6.15 -6.77
C GLN A 109 -12.13 4.68 -7.09
N LEU A 110 -11.13 3.80 -6.90
CA LEU A 110 -11.26 2.38 -7.21
C LEU A 110 -12.19 1.65 -6.21
N ILE A 111 -12.20 2.09 -4.95
CA ILE A 111 -12.94 1.44 -3.87
C ILE A 111 -14.43 1.25 -4.19
N PRO A 112 -15.21 2.28 -4.58
CA PRO A 112 -16.63 2.10 -4.89
C PRO A 112 -16.92 1.00 -5.92
N TYR A 113 -16.14 0.95 -7.01
CA TYR A 113 -16.32 -0.05 -8.05
C TYR A 113 -16.04 -1.46 -7.54
N TYR A 114 -14.87 -1.69 -6.93
CA TYR A 114 -14.51 -3.03 -6.45
C TYR A 114 -15.34 -3.47 -5.23
N ALA A 115 -15.80 -2.54 -4.41
CA ALA A 115 -16.72 -2.83 -3.31
C ALA A 115 -18.07 -3.33 -3.84
N GLN A 116 -18.62 -2.66 -4.87
CA GLN A 116 -19.85 -3.10 -5.52
C GLN A 116 -19.66 -4.45 -6.21
N TYR A 117 -18.58 -4.58 -6.99
CA TYR A 117 -18.26 -5.83 -7.68
C TYR A 117 -18.17 -7.00 -6.70
N GLN A 118 -17.43 -6.85 -5.60
CA GLN A 118 -17.29 -7.87 -4.57
C GLN A 118 -18.63 -8.14 -3.86
N ALA A 119 -19.39 -7.10 -3.50
CA ALA A 119 -20.72 -7.26 -2.89
C ALA A 119 -21.73 -7.95 -3.79
N SER A 120 -21.57 -7.89 -5.12
CA SER A 120 -22.45 -8.55 -6.07
C SER A 120 -22.14 -10.05 -6.26
N GLN A 121 -20.98 -10.52 -5.80
CA GLN A 121 -20.58 -11.91 -5.99
C GLN A 121 -21.48 -12.86 -5.16
N PRO A 122 -22.08 -13.90 -5.75
CA PRO A 122 -22.90 -14.87 -5.02
C PRO A 122 -22.18 -15.53 -3.84
N ALA A 123 -20.85 -15.64 -3.89
CA ALA A 123 -20.02 -16.15 -2.79
C ALA A 123 -20.20 -15.35 -1.48
N MET A 124 -20.46 -14.04 -1.56
CA MET A 124 -20.76 -13.20 -0.39
C MET A 124 -22.11 -13.52 0.26
N TRP A 125 -22.96 -14.26 -0.44
CA TRP A 125 -24.35 -14.56 -0.07
C TRP A 125 -24.59 -16.06 0.09
N GLY A 126 -23.53 -16.82 0.35
CA GLY A 126 -23.61 -18.29 0.50
C GLY A 126 -23.98 -19.01 -0.80
N GLY A 127 -23.63 -18.44 -1.95
CA GLY A 127 -23.95 -18.97 -3.28
C GLY A 127 -25.29 -18.50 -3.86
N ASN A 128 -26.05 -17.69 -3.12
CA ASN A 128 -27.34 -17.19 -3.57
C ASN A 128 -27.21 -15.93 -4.43
N THR A 129 -28.22 -15.69 -5.28
CA THR A 129 -28.31 -14.42 -6.01
C THR A 129 -28.72 -13.31 -5.05
N PRO A 130 -27.93 -12.23 -4.91
CA PRO A 130 -28.26 -11.16 -3.99
C PRO A 130 -29.35 -10.24 -4.53
N THR A 131 -30.06 -9.59 -3.61
CA THR A 131 -30.97 -8.49 -3.95
C THR A 131 -30.19 -7.20 -4.17
N ALA A 132 -30.73 -6.30 -5.00
CA ALA A 132 -30.11 -4.99 -5.24
C ALA A 132 -29.88 -4.20 -3.93
N ASP A 133 -30.85 -4.24 -3.02
CA ASP A 133 -30.74 -3.61 -1.69
C ASP A 133 -29.64 -4.24 -0.83
N GLY A 134 -29.51 -5.57 -0.89
CA GLY A 134 -28.46 -6.31 -0.18
C GLY A 134 -27.07 -5.91 -0.69
N VAL A 135 -26.88 -5.94 -2.01
CA VAL A 135 -25.63 -5.50 -2.65
C VAL A 135 -25.30 -4.07 -2.23
N THR A 136 -26.27 -3.16 -2.27
CA THR A 136 -26.06 -1.75 -1.90
C THR A 136 -25.60 -1.60 -0.45
N LYS A 137 -26.25 -2.28 0.50
CA LYS A 137 -25.88 -2.23 1.92
C LYS A 137 -24.47 -2.78 2.16
N LEU A 138 -24.14 -3.93 1.56
CA LEU A 138 -22.83 -4.54 1.70
C LEU A 138 -21.73 -3.71 1.01
N THR A 139 -22.02 -3.13 -0.15
CA THR A 139 -21.14 -2.18 -0.85
C THR A 139 -20.78 -1.01 0.06
N ASN A 140 -21.76 -0.39 0.71
CA ASN A 140 -21.51 0.73 1.61
C ASN A 140 -20.65 0.33 2.82
N ALA A 141 -20.83 -0.90 3.33
CA ALA A 141 -20.01 -1.43 4.42
C ALA A 141 -18.54 -1.64 3.99
N PHE A 142 -18.33 -2.23 2.80
CA PHE A 142 -17.00 -2.33 2.17
C PHE A 142 -16.36 -0.96 2.01
N ILE A 143 -17.07 -0.02 1.38
CA ILE A 143 -16.57 1.34 1.12
C ILE A 143 -16.12 2.01 2.42
N ALA A 144 -16.91 1.91 3.49
CA ALA A 144 -16.56 2.53 4.77
C ALA A 144 -15.26 1.96 5.36
N GLU A 145 -15.14 0.63 5.47
CA GLU A 145 -13.97 0.00 6.07
C GLU A 145 -12.72 0.12 5.20
N TRP A 146 -12.86 0.01 3.87
CA TRP A 146 -11.75 0.10 2.93
C TRP A 146 -11.19 1.51 2.85
N ASN A 147 -12.04 2.54 2.83
CA ASN A 147 -11.57 3.93 2.89
C ASN A 147 -10.87 4.22 4.22
N TYR A 148 -11.39 3.71 5.33
CA TYR A 148 -10.73 3.82 6.63
C TYR A 148 -9.32 3.22 6.56
N ALA A 149 -9.19 1.99 6.08
CA ALA A 149 -7.91 1.29 6.01
C ALA A 149 -6.89 1.99 5.11
N ILE A 150 -7.27 2.34 3.88
CA ILE A 150 -6.38 3.06 2.95
C ILE A 150 -5.98 4.42 3.53
N GLY A 151 -6.91 5.12 4.19
CA GLY A 151 -6.62 6.35 4.92
C GLY A 151 -5.61 6.15 6.05
N GLN A 152 -5.70 5.07 6.83
CA GLN A 152 -4.70 4.76 7.86
C GLN A 152 -3.33 4.48 7.25
N MET A 153 -3.26 3.71 6.16
CA MET A 153 -1.98 3.40 5.50
C MET A 153 -1.30 4.67 4.95
N LEU A 154 -2.07 5.57 4.32
CA LEU A 154 -1.54 6.82 3.77
C LEU A 154 -1.02 7.79 4.84
N ARG A 155 -1.55 7.75 6.08
CA ARG A 155 -1.09 8.60 7.19
C ARG A 155 0.35 8.33 7.62
N HIS A 156 0.97 7.24 7.17
CA HIS A 156 2.40 6.99 7.42
C HIS A 156 3.33 7.97 6.65
N TRP A 157 2.78 8.72 5.70
CA TRP A 157 3.46 9.81 5.00
C TRP A 157 2.83 11.16 5.39
N ASP A 158 3.55 11.93 6.20
CA ASP A 158 3.14 13.29 6.58
C ASP A 158 3.08 14.24 5.35
N GLN A 159 3.89 13.94 4.34
CA GLN A 159 3.95 14.60 3.03
C GLN A 159 4.15 13.54 1.94
N PRO A 160 3.63 13.74 0.72
CA PRO A 160 3.91 12.87 -0.42
C PRO A 160 5.43 12.65 -0.59
N PRO A 161 5.91 11.40 -0.72
CA PRO A 161 7.32 11.09 -1.02
C PRO A 161 7.63 11.34 -2.50
N THR A 162 7.32 12.55 -2.98
CA THR A 162 7.59 13.01 -4.34
C THR A 162 8.97 13.64 -4.42
N ARG A 163 9.63 13.54 -5.58
CA ARG A 163 10.86 14.27 -5.87
C ARG A 163 10.61 15.75 -6.13
#